data_AF-A0A8T5AEG5-F1
#
_entry.id   AF-A0A8T5AEG5-F1
#
_cell.length_a   1.000
_cell.length_b   1.000
_cell.length_c   1.000
_cell.angle_alpha   90.00
_cell.angle_beta   90.00
_cell.angle_gamma   90.00
#
_symmetry.space_group_name_H-M   'P 1'
#
loop_
_entity.id
_entity.type
_entity.pdbx_description
1 polymer ?
#
loop_
_entity_poly.entity_id
_entity_poly.type
_entity_poly.pdbx_seq_one_letter_code
_entity_poly.pdbx_strand_id
1 'polypeptide(L)'
;MGGEYYLTAVNIKKDYCSRCMVCYSVCPYEAIKISMEDGALEIDGQRCQVCGICYSACPSRAIDIIYYNYHDLIKHVEDAVQRTKADALVYMCRGNSPSPEEIEEMLIDKGISVESLASLRLPCSGRVPLEFIFSALKAGVKKVISIRCNDEFCRFKKGSRINAIRLAIGKKVLESLGYPEDAITTIEYSLKAIYFTEKCVGCDKCVFICPYKAIEAEDFATPKILDEKCMGCGACALACPHHAIQVKGFEFEKILERYVNAAMKLKAGGKAPTVLAFCCLWSEFSFLDRPEIDAAKGNVVVMEIPCFKALDPVHVVYALQNGFDGVIAVVCSEEDCKLKEGRDIAERNMKVLGDVLLKMGLQERFALFESSPRLLGDFEKKLNEFLKKIFALGCVGGKKNV
;
A
#
# COMPACT_ATOMS: atom_id res chain seq x y z
N MET A 1 -8.77 -27.21 22.74
CA MET A 1 -7.86 -26.32 23.48
C MET A 1 -6.66 -26.03 22.60
N GLY A 2 -6.38 -24.75 22.31
CA GLY A 2 -5.26 -24.33 21.46
C GLY A 2 -5.68 -23.52 20.22
N GLY A 3 -6.51 -22.48 20.38
CA GLY A 3 -6.66 -21.46 19.33
C GLY A 3 -5.63 -20.37 19.57
N GLU A 4 -4.69 -20.19 18.64
CA GLU A 4 -3.84 -18.98 18.60
C GLU A 4 -4.80 -17.78 18.47
N TYR A 5 -5.02 -17.03 19.55
CA TYR A 5 -5.76 -15.77 19.50
C TYR A 5 -4.92 -14.77 18.71
N TYR A 6 -5.20 -14.61 17.43
CA TYR A 6 -4.70 -13.47 16.69
C TYR A 6 -5.27 -12.20 17.32
N LEU A 7 -4.40 -11.31 17.81
CA LEU A 7 -4.78 -9.95 18.20
C LEU A 7 -5.39 -9.26 16.97
N THR A 8 -6.63 -8.78 17.09
CA THR A 8 -7.30 -8.06 16.01
C THR A 8 -6.75 -6.64 15.89
N ALA A 9 -6.53 -6.19 14.65
CA ALA A 9 -5.97 -4.85 14.40
C ALA A 9 -6.85 -3.68 14.88
N VAL A 10 -8.15 -3.91 15.10
CA VAL A 10 -9.12 -2.90 15.54
C VAL A 10 -10.01 -3.52 16.63
N ASN A 11 -10.20 -2.80 17.73
CA ASN A 11 -11.01 -3.25 18.86
C ASN A 11 -11.88 -2.12 19.43
N ILE A 12 -13.01 -2.46 20.06
CA ILE A 12 -13.89 -1.51 20.77
C ILE A 12 -13.75 -1.73 22.28
N LYS A 13 -13.31 -0.71 23.00
CA LYS A 13 -13.32 -0.64 24.47
C LYS A 13 -14.76 -0.42 24.95
N LYS A 14 -15.39 -1.49 25.46
CA LYS A 14 -16.80 -1.47 25.89
C LYS A 14 -17.07 -0.38 26.94
N ASP A 15 -16.16 -0.16 27.89
CA ASP A 15 -16.31 0.82 28.98
C ASP A 15 -16.31 2.29 28.51
N TYR A 16 -15.75 2.56 27.33
CA TYR A 16 -15.70 3.92 26.74
C TYR A 16 -16.81 4.14 25.71
N CYS A 17 -17.50 3.07 25.28
CA CYS A 17 -18.42 3.12 24.16
C CYS A 17 -19.78 3.70 24.57
N SER A 18 -20.11 4.88 24.03
CA SER A 18 -21.42 5.53 24.21
C SER A 18 -22.57 4.90 23.43
N ARG A 19 -22.30 3.86 22.61
CA ARG A 19 -23.29 3.17 21.76
C ARG A 19 -24.05 4.08 20.78
N CYS A 20 -23.47 5.22 20.40
CA CYS A 20 -24.06 6.19 19.46
C CYS A 20 -24.16 5.73 17.99
N MET A 21 -23.65 4.54 17.64
CA MET A 21 -23.73 3.92 16.31
C MET A 21 -23.07 4.69 15.14
N VAL A 22 -22.27 5.72 15.42
CA VAL A 22 -21.51 6.45 14.37
C VAL A 22 -20.57 5.50 13.63
N CYS A 23 -19.81 4.67 14.36
CA CYS A 23 -18.87 3.71 13.78
C CYS A 23 -19.56 2.67 12.88
N TYR A 24 -20.77 2.26 13.24
CA TYR A 24 -21.63 1.38 12.44
C TYR A 24 -22.00 2.05 11.12
N SER A 25 -22.51 3.28 11.20
CA SER A 25 -23.01 4.03 10.03
C SER A 25 -21.91 4.38 9.02
N VAL A 26 -20.69 4.67 9.48
CA VAL A 26 -19.58 5.06 8.60
C VAL A 26 -18.81 3.87 8.02
N CYS A 27 -19.01 2.65 8.51
CA CYS A 27 -18.22 1.49 8.10
C CYS A 27 -18.58 1.06 6.66
N PRO A 28 -17.65 1.14 5.68
CA PRO A 28 -17.94 0.77 4.29
C PRO A 28 -18.00 -0.75 4.04
N TYR A 29 -17.78 -1.54 5.08
CA TYR A 29 -17.68 -3.00 5.03
C TYR A 29 -18.66 -3.72 5.95
N GLU A 30 -19.54 -2.96 6.63
CA GLU A 30 -20.52 -3.55 7.57
C GLU A 30 -19.84 -4.47 8.59
N ALA A 31 -18.64 -4.07 9.01
CA ALA A 31 -17.81 -4.80 9.96
C ALA A 31 -18.12 -4.46 11.41
N ILE A 32 -19.09 -3.59 11.67
CA ILE A 32 -19.58 -3.30 13.02
C ILE A 32 -20.95 -3.97 13.15
N LYS A 33 -21.14 -4.75 14.22
CA LYS A 33 -22.41 -5.40 14.56
C LYS A 33 -22.94 -4.83 15.87
N ILE A 34 -24.26 -4.96 16.05
CA ILE A 34 -24.95 -4.61 17.29
C ILE A 34 -25.34 -5.92 17.95
N SER A 35 -24.86 -6.16 19.17
CA SER A 35 -25.26 -7.29 20.00
C SER A 35 -26.73 -7.17 20.37
N MET A 36 -27.50 -8.24 20.18
CA MET A 36 -28.93 -8.26 20.51
C MET A 36 -29.17 -8.35 22.03
N GLU A 37 -28.20 -8.83 22.79
CA GLU A 37 -28.35 -9.05 24.24
C GLU A 37 -28.25 -7.75 25.04
N ASP A 38 -27.23 -6.93 24.73
CA ASP A 38 -26.87 -5.78 25.53
C ASP A 38 -26.76 -4.48 24.69
N GLY A 39 -26.97 -4.54 23.39
CA GLY A 39 -26.80 -3.40 22.47
C GLY A 39 -25.35 -2.97 22.29
N ALA A 40 -24.37 -3.78 22.72
CA ALA A 40 -22.96 -3.47 22.53
C ALA A 40 -22.57 -3.49 21.05
N LEU A 41 -21.63 -2.63 20.68
CA LEU A 41 -21.06 -2.60 19.34
C LEU A 41 -19.83 -3.52 19.30
N GLU A 42 -19.78 -4.40 18.32
CA GLU A 42 -18.71 -5.39 18.16
C GLU A 42 -18.13 -5.35 16.74
N ILE A 43 -16.83 -5.61 16.62
CA ILE A 43 -16.15 -5.64 15.32
C ILE A 43 -16.14 -7.07 14.80
N ASP A 44 -16.72 -7.26 13.62
CA ASP A 44 -16.52 -8.44 12.81
C ASP A 44 -15.11 -8.40 12.19
N GLY A 45 -14.17 -9.11 12.83
CA GLY A 45 -12.80 -9.24 12.37
C GLY A 45 -12.69 -9.86 10.97
N GLN A 46 -13.67 -10.67 10.54
CA GLN A 46 -13.65 -11.26 9.19
C GLN A 46 -14.02 -10.25 8.10
N ARG A 47 -14.78 -9.21 8.43
CA ARG A 47 -15.16 -8.14 7.49
C ARG A 47 -14.27 -6.91 7.58
N CYS A 48 -13.64 -6.67 8.72
CA CYS A 48 -12.85 -5.47 8.96
C CYS A 48 -11.65 -5.35 8.03
N GLN A 49 -11.63 -4.34 7.15
CA GLN A 49 -10.52 -4.12 6.23
C GLN A 49 -9.42 -3.20 6.81
N VAL A 50 -9.45 -2.94 8.13
CA VAL A 50 -8.45 -2.13 8.86
C VAL A 50 -8.28 -0.72 8.26
N CYS A 51 -9.37 -0.14 7.74
CA CYS A 51 -9.33 1.16 7.05
C CYS A 51 -9.16 2.36 8.01
N GLY A 52 -9.52 2.24 9.29
CA GLY A 52 -9.40 3.29 10.32
C GLY A 52 -10.48 4.38 10.29
N ILE A 53 -11.50 4.25 9.44
CA ILE A 53 -12.59 5.23 9.34
C ILE A 53 -13.43 5.26 10.62
N CYS A 54 -13.79 4.08 11.17
CA CYS A 54 -14.54 3.98 12.41
C CYS A 54 -13.75 4.54 13.60
N TYR A 55 -12.45 4.25 13.65
CA TYR A 55 -11.51 4.77 14.66
C TYR A 55 -11.57 6.30 14.73
N SER A 56 -11.39 6.97 13.59
CA SER A 56 -11.41 8.43 13.49
C SER A 56 -12.79 9.07 13.59
N ALA A 57 -13.86 8.28 13.53
CA ALA A 57 -15.23 8.78 13.66
C ALA A 57 -15.80 8.61 15.07
N CYS A 58 -15.13 7.87 15.97
CA CYS A 58 -15.66 7.58 17.29
C CYS A 58 -15.54 8.82 18.21
N PRO A 59 -16.64 9.48 18.58
CA PRO A 59 -16.58 10.68 19.42
C PRO A 59 -16.08 10.38 20.84
N SER A 60 -16.37 9.17 21.34
CA SER A 60 -15.93 8.72 22.66
C SER A 60 -14.52 8.14 22.68
N ARG A 61 -13.82 8.11 21.52
CA ARG A 61 -12.50 7.47 21.35
C ARG A 61 -12.43 6.04 21.92
N ALA A 62 -13.55 5.32 21.82
CA ALA A 62 -13.70 3.96 22.33
C ALA A 62 -13.11 2.90 21.40
N ILE A 63 -12.63 3.28 20.21
CA ILE A 63 -12.07 2.34 19.25
C ILE A 63 -10.55 2.47 19.32
N ASP A 64 -9.87 1.35 19.49
CA ASP A 64 -8.42 1.26 19.33
C ASP A 64 -8.09 0.70 17.94
N ILE A 65 -6.97 1.15 17.40
CA ILE A 65 -6.35 0.59 16.20
C ILE A 65 -4.86 0.43 16.45
N ILE A 66 -4.30 -0.67 15.98
CA ILE A 66 -2.89 -0.98 16.22
C ILE A 66 -2.00 -0.23 15.25
N TYR A 67 -2.41 -0.16 13.98
CA TYR A 67 -1.66 0.55 12.95
C TYR A 67 -2.11 2.00 12.85
N TYR A 68 -1.15 2.94 12.86
CA TYR A 68 -1.40 4.35 12.60
C TYR A 68 -2.47 4.97 13.53
N ASN A 69 -2.38 4.71 14.84
CA ASN A 69 -3.24 5.40 15.80
C ASN A 69 -2.82 6.87 15.91
N TYR A 70 -3.71 7.70 16.48
CA TYR A 70 -3.53 9.14 16.60
C TYR A 70 -2.18 9.54 17.22
N HIS A 71 -1.76 8.87 18.30
CA HIS A 71 -0.53 9.22 19.01
C HIS A 71 0.72 8.95 18.15
N ASP A 72 0.77 7.79 17.49
CA ASP A 72 1.90 7.45 16.62
C ASP A 72 1.98 8.38 15.41
N LEU A 73 0.84 8.77 14.84
CA LEU A 73 0.78 9.72 13.73
C LEU A 73 1.31 11.09 14.13
N ILE A 74 0.86 11.62 15.27
CA ILE A 74 1.33 12.93 15.75
C ILE A 74 2.81 12.89 16.08
N LYS A 75 3.27 11.86 16.80
CA LYS A 75 4.68 11.70 17.11
C LYS A 75 5.54 11.68 15.84
N HIS A 76 5.10 10.96 14.81
CA HIS A 76 5.81 10.93 13.53
C HIS A 76 5.93 12.33 12.90
N VAL A 77 4.85 13.13 12.93
CA VAL A 77 4.87 14.50 12.40
C VAL A 77 5.76 15.40 13.25
N GLU A 78 5.67 15.35 14.57
CA GLU A 78 6.52 16.12 15.49
C GLU A 78 8.00 15.79 15.26
N ASP A 79 8.36 14.51 15.17
CA ASP A 79 9.71 14.04 14.88
C ASP A 79 10.19 14.51 13.49
N ALA A 80 9.30 14.56 12.49
CA ALA A 80 9.63 15.05 11.15
C ALA A 80 9.87 16.57 11.16
N VAL A 81 8.98 17.34 11.78
CA VAL A 81 9.11 18.81 11.91
C VAL A 81 10.37 19.17 12.68
N GLN A 82 10.69 18.49 13.77
CA GLN A 82 11.91 18.74 14.53
C GLN A 82 13.18 18.46 13.73
N ARG A 83 13.21 17.38 12.93
CA ARG A 83 14.38 16.98 12.15
C ARG A 83 14.60 17.83 10.90
N THR A 84 13.54 18.17 10.19
CA THR A 84 13.60 18.75 8.84
C THR A 84 13.15 20.21 8.77
N LYS A 85 12.62 20.74 9.89
CA LYS A 85 11.92 22.04 9.94
C LYS A 85 10.83 22.15 8.87
N ALA A 86 10.11 21.05 8.63
CA ALA A 86 9.07 20.97 7.62
C ALA A 86 8.01 22.07 7.82
N ASP A 87 7.80 22.88 6.78
CA ASP A 87 6.77 23.91 6.74
C ASP A 87 5.44 23.36 6.19
N ALA A 88 5.48 22.23 5.49
CA ALA A 88 4.33 21.52 4.98
C ALA A 88 4.29 20.05 5.38
N LEU A 89 3.09 19.53 5.64
CA LEU A 89 2.81 18.11 5.82
C LEU A 89 1.97 17.62 4.63
N VAL A 90 2.51 16.72 3.82
CA VAL A 90 1.75 15.97 2.83
C VAL A 90 1.42 14.61 3.41
N TYR A 91 0.14 14.28 3.54
CA TYR A 91 -0.25 12.90 3.80
C TYR A 91 -1.01 12.30 2.62
N MET A 92 -0.75 11.03 2.34
CA MET A 92 -1.23 10.37 1.13
C MET A 92 -1.72 8.95 1.40
N CYS A 93 -2.61 8.46 0.53
CA CYS A 93 -3.04 7.06 0.57
C CYS A 93 -1.94 6.15 0.02
N ARG A 94 -1.78 4.96 0.61
CA ARG A 94 -0.77 3.96 0.19
C ARG A 94 -0.95 3.45 -1.24
N GLY A 95 -2.20 3.33 -1.70
CA GLY A 95 -2.49 3.00 -3.10
C GLY A 95 -2.29 4.14 -4.09
N ASN A 96 -1.77 5.28 -3.62
CA ASN A 96 -1.75 6.55 -4.31
C ASN A 96 -0.57 7.39 -3.84
N SER A 97 0.60 6.76 -3.82
CA SER A 97 1.81 7.34 -3.24
C SER A 97 2.73 7.79 -4.37
N PRO A 98 2.55 9.04 -4.84
CA PRO A 98 3.44 9.63 -5.83
C PRO A 98 4.88 9.65 -5.30
N SER A 99 5.85 9.66 -6.21
CA SER A 99 7.24 9.90 -5.86
C SER A 99 7.42 11.32 -5.29
N PRO A 100 8.52 11.59 -4.55
CA PRO A 100 8.82 12.94 -4.08
C PRO A 100 8.79 13.99 -5.20
N GLU A 101 9.35 13.66 -6.37
CA GLU A 101 9.38 14.53 -7.55
C GLU A 101 7.97 14.82 -8.08
N GLU A 102 7.11 13.79 -8.14
CA GLU A 102 5.70 13.99 -8.53
C GLU A 102 4.96 14.87 -7.52
N ILE A 103 5.24 14.75 -6.22
CA ILE A 103 4.64 15.64 -5.21
C ILE A 103 5.06 17.08 -5.47
N GLU A 104 6.35 17.32 -5.74
CA GLU A 104 6.85 18.66 -6.06
C GLU A 104 6.18 19.24 -7.30
N GLU A 105 6.08 18.47 -8.40
CA GLU A 105 5.36 18.86 -9.62
C GLU A 105 3.90 19.23 -9.33
N MET A 106 3.19 18.39 -8.57
CA MET A 106 1.78 18.63 -8.21
C MET A 106 1.60 19.87 -7.34
N LEU A 107 2.56 20.18 -6.47
CA LEU A 107 2.54 21.40 -5.66
C LEU A 107 2.80 22.64 -6.51
N ILE A 108 3.75 22.57 -7.46
CA ILE A 108 4.04 23.64 -8.43
C ILE A 108 2.81 23.95 -9.29
N ASP A 109 2.15 22.91 -9.83
CA ASP A 109 0.93 23.05 -10.65
C ASP A 109 -0.22 23.74 -9.89
N LYS A 110 -0.25 23.58 -8.56
CA LYS A 110 -1.21 24.23 -7.67
C LYS A 110 -0.76 25.60 -7.18
N GLY A 111 0.41 26.08 -7.58
CA GLY A 111 1.00 27.34 -7.10
C GLY A 111 1.37 27.31 -5.62
N ILE A 112 1.65 26.13 -5.06
CA ILE A 112 1.96 25.94 -3.65
C ILE A 112 3.47 25.89 -3.49
N SER A 113 4.04 26.98 -2.97
CA SER A 113 5.44 27.01 -2.54
C SER A 113 5.57 26.38 -1.15
N VAL A 114 6.51 25.45 -1.01
CA VAL A 114 6.93 24.82 0.26
C VAL A 114 8.45 24.85 0.35
N GLU A 115 8.99 25.17 1.52
CA GLU A 115 10.44 25.20 1.76
C GLU A 115 10.97 23.83 2.19
N SER A 116 10.18 23.08 2.97
CA SER A 116 10.55 21.77 3.51
C SER A 116 9.32 20.91 3.77
N LEU A 117 9.29 19.73 3.18
CA LEU A 117 8.13 18.85 3.24
C LEU A 117 8.37 17.65 4.18
N ALA A 118 7.42 17.42 5.08
CA ALA A 118 7.23 16.11 5.70
C ALA A 118 6.17 15.33 4.93
N SER A 119 6.45 14.08 4.55
CA SER A 119 5.49 13.19 3.91
C SER A 119 5.06 12.05 4.83
N LEU A 120 3.78 11.69 4.80
CA LEU A 120 3.20 10.62 5.59
C LEU A 120 2.31 9.73 4.73
N ARG A 121 2.74 8.49 4.51
CA ARG A 121 1.92 7.50 3.80
C ARG A 121 1.06 6.72 4.80
N LEU A 122 -0.22 6.59 4.48
CA LEU A 122 -1.23 5.92 5.31
C LEU A 122 -2.02 4.93 4.46
N PRO A 123 -2.56 3.83 5.02
CA PRO A 123 -3.41 2.95 4.22
C PRO A 123 -4.62 3.69 3.62
N CYS A 124 -5.18 4.68 4.32
CA CYS A 124 -6.32 5.44 3.82
C CYS A 124 -6.32 6.86 4.39
N SER A 125 -6.44 7.90 3.56
CA SER A 125 -6.63 9.29 4.02
C SER A 125 -7.92 9.47 4.83
N GLY A 126 -8.94 8.66 4.55
CA GLY A 126 -10.21 8.63 5.30
C GLY A 126 -10.07 8.24 6.77
N ARG A 127 -8.91 7.76 7.22
CA ARG A 127 -8.64 7.52 8.65
C ARG A 127 -8.18 8.75 9.39
N VAL A 128 -7.79 9.81 8.69
CA VAL A 128 -7.21 11.00 9.33
C VAL A 128 -8.33 11.81 9.97
N PRO A 129 -8.33 11.99 11.31
CA PRO A 129 -9.32 12.83 11.97
C PRO A 129 -8.89 14.31 11.91
N LEU A 130 -9.83 15.25 12.07
CA LEU A 130 -9.52 16.68 12.01
C LEU A 130 -8.58 17.14 13.13
N GLU A 131 -8.72 16.55 14.31
CA GLU A 131 -7.83 16.77 15.46
C GLU A 131 -6.35 16.51 15.12
N PHE A 132 -6.05 15.55 14.23
CA PHE A 132 -4.68 15.32 13.77
C PHE A 132 -4.17 16.49 12.93
N ILE A 133 -5.01 17.04 12.04
CA ILE A 133 -4.66 18.18 11.20
C ILE A 133 -4.36 19.41 12.07
N PHE A 134 -5.22 19.68 13.06
CA PHE A 134 -5.02 20.80 13.97
C PHE A 134 -3.76 20.64 14.83
N SER A 135 -3.48 19.42 15.31
CA SER A 135 -2.25 19.15 16.05
C SER A 135 -1.00 19.27 15.17
N ALA A 136 -1.06 18.86 13.89
CA ALA A 136 0.05 19.07 12.95
C ALA A 136 0.34 20.57 12.76
N LEU A 137 -0.70 21.40 12.59
CA LEU A 137 -0.55 22.85 12.51
C LEU A 137 0.05 23.44 13.82
N LYS A 138 -0.43 22.96 14.97
CA LYS A 138 0.11 23.36 16.28
C LYS A 138 1.58 22.96 16.45
N ALA A 139 2.00 21.84 15.87
CA ALA A 139 3.39 21.35 15.91
C ALA A 139 4.36 22.21 15.07
N GLY A 140 3.86 23.17 14.29
CA GLY A 140 4.68 24.12 13.53
C GLY A 140 4.53 24.01 12.00
N VAL A 141 3.75 23.05 11.51
CA VAL A 141 3.40 22.96 10.09
C VAL A 141 2.51 24.15 9.70
N LYS A 142 2.80 24.81 8.58
CA LYS A 142 2.00 25.93 8.06
C LYS A 142 0.90 25.44 7.11
N LYS A 143 1.18 24.39 6.34
CA LYS A 143 0.26 23.85 5.32
C LYS A 143 0.11 22.34 5.46
N VAL A 144 -1.12 21.85 5.49
CA VAL A 144 -1.41 20.41 5.44
C VAL A 144 -2.06 20.06 4.11
N ILE A 145 -1.39 19.21 3.34
CA ILE A 145 -1.81 18.77 2.02
C ILE A 145 -2.25 17.31 2.10
N SER A 146 -3.48 17.03 1.68
CA SER A 146 -3.98 15.67 1.53
C SER A 146 -3.95 15.25 0.06
N ILE A 147 -3.11 14.28 -0.27
CA ILE A 147 -3.14 13.61 -1.57
C ILE A 147 -4.08 12.40 -1.46
N ARG A 148 -5.30 12.58 -1.95
CA ARG A 148 -6.38 11.59 -1.85
C ARG A 148 -6.57 10.87 -3.19
N CYS A 149 -7.07 9.63 -3.14
CA CYS A 149 -7.54 8.96 -4.34
C CYS A 149 -8.72 9.73 -4.93
N ASN A 150 -8.91 9.68 -6.25
CA ASN A 150 -10.21 10.00 -6.83
C ASN A 150 -11.28 9.08 -6.23
N ASP A 151 -12.52 9.57 -6.11
CA ASP A 151 -13.60 8.84 -5.43
C ASP A 151 -13.94 7.52 -6.13
N GLU A 152 -13.93 7.47 -7.46
CA GLU A 152 -14.16 6.23 -8.24
C GLU A 152 -13.01 5.22 -8.07
N PHE A 153 -11.79 5.71 -7.80
CA PHE A 153 -10.62 4.87 -7.56
C PHE A 153 -10.52 4.37 -6.10
N CYS A 154 -11.36 4.86 -5.19
CA CYS A 154 -11.15 4.69 -3.76
C CYS A 154 -11.13 3.22 -3.33
N ARG A 155 -9.95 2.69 -2.99
CA ARG A 155 -9.75 1.28 -2.58
C ARG A 155 -10.44 0.91 -1.27
N PHE A 156 -10.82 1.90 -0.47
CA PHE A 156 -11.62 1.71 0.75
C PHE A 156 -13.09 2.14 0.60
N LYS A 157 -13.59 2.22 -0.64
CA LYS A 157 -14.95 2.59 -1.06
C LYS A 157 -15.36 4.03 -0.74
N LYS A 158 -15.23 4.47 0.51
CA LYS A 158 -15.70 5.79 1.00
C LYS A 158 -14.61 6.67 1.59
N GLY A 159 -13.36 6.19 1.64
CA GLY A 159 -12.25 6.86 2.33
C GLY A 159 -11.96 8.26 1.81
N SER A 160 -11.81 8.42 0.50
CA SER A 160 -11.53 9.70 -0.16
C SER A 160 -12.63 10.72 0.10
N ARG A 161 -13.90 10.32 -0.08
CA ARG A 161 -15.06 11.17 0.17
C ARG A 161 -15.17 11.61 1.62
N ILE A 162 -14.96 10.69 2.58
CA ILE A 162 -14.99 11.01 4.02
C ILE A 162 -13.88 12.01 4.37
N ASN A 163 -12.68 11.82 3.84
CA ASN A 163 -11.58 12.73 4.05
C ASN A 163 -11.88 14.13 3.49
N ALA A 164 -12.39 14.23 2.25
CA ALA A 164 -12.75 15.51 1.63
C ALA A 164 -13.81 16.28 2.45
N ILE A 165 -14.87 15.61 2.89
CA ILE A 165 -15.91 16.23 3.73
C ILE A 165 -15.31 16.75 5.05
N ARG A 166 -14.47 15.93 5.71
CA ARG A 166 -13.81 16.34 6.96
C ARG A 166 -12.94 17.58 6.74
N LEU A 167 -12.07 17.56 5.73
CA LEU A 167 -11.16 18.68 5.46
C LEU A 167 -11.90 19.95 5.06
N ALA A 168 -13.01 19.85 4.32
CA ALA A 168 -13.86 21.00 4.02
C ALA A 168 -14.42 21.66 5.29
N ILE A 169 -14.91 20.85 6.25
CA ILE A 169 -15.36 21.36 7.55
C ILE A 169 -14.19 21.96 8.33
N GLY A 170 -13.06 21.26 8.39
CA GLY A 170 -11.85 21.72 9.08
C GLY A 170 -11.34 23.05 8.55
N LYS A 171 -11.37 23.25 7.22
CA LYS A 171 -11.00 24.51 6.57
C LYS A 171 -11.88 25.67 7.06
N LYS A 172 -13.20 25.49 7.17
CA LYS A 172 -14.11 26.52 7.70
C LYS A 172 -13.86 26.86 9.16
N VAL A 173 -13.50 25.87 9.98
CA VAL A 173 -13.09 26.10 11.36
C VAL A 173 -11.79 26.91 11.42
N LEU A 174 -10.79 26.55 10.61
CA LEU A 174 -9.51 27.25 10.56
C LEU A 174 -9.63 28.70 10.06
N GLU A 175 -10.43 28.95 9.02
CA GLU A 175 -10.76 30.29 8.54
C GLU A 175 -11.32 31.16 9.68
N SER A 176 -12.23 30.62 10.48
CA SER A 176 -12.84 31.33 11.64
C SER A 176 -11.84 31.61 12.76
N LEU A 177 -10.75 30.84 12.84
CA LEU A 177 -9.65 31.01 13.79
C LEU A 177 -8.53 31.91 13.24
N GLY A 178 -8.69 32.48 12.04
CA GLY A 178 -7.71 33.38 11.42
C GLY A 178 -6.56 32.68 10.70
N TYR A 179 -6.66 31.38 10.45
CA TYR A 179 -5.68 30.68 9.61
C TYR A 179 -5.88 31.02 8.12
N PRO A 180 -4.80 30.98 7.31
CA PRO A 180 -4.89 31.14 5.87
C PRO A 180 -5.83 30.12 5.21
N GLU A 181 -6.48 30.52 4.12
CA GLU A 181 -7.40 29.65 3.37
C GLU A 181 -6.69 28.39 2.83
N ASP A 182 -5.40 28.49 2.53
CA ASP A 182 -4.56 27.42 2.01
C ASP A 182 -3.89 26.55 3.10
N ALA A 183 -4.21 26.78 4.38
CA ALA A 183 -3.71 25.98 5.51
C ALA A 183 -4.05 24.50 5.36
N ILE A 184 -5.16 24.18 4.69
CA ILE A 184 -5.50 22.82 4.26
C ILE A 184 -5.73 22.81 2.74
N THR A 185 -5.01 21.94 2.04
CA THR A 185 -5.20 21.71 0.61
C THR A 185 -5.47 20.24 0.31
N THR A 186 -6.32 19.96 -0.67
CA THR A 186 -6.55 18.60 -1.17
C THR A 186 -6.14 18.50 -2.63
N ILE A 187 -5.45 17.42 -2.97
CA ILE A 187 -5.06 17.10 -4.34
C ILE A 187 -5.54 15.68 -4.65
N GLU A 188 -6.18 15.51 -5.80
CA GLU A 188 -6.55 14.19 -6.30
C GLU A 188 -5.41 13.61 -7.12
N TYR A 189 -5.05 12.38 -6.82
CA TYR A 189 -4.12 11.58 -7.60
C TYR A 189 -4.67 10.17 -7.64
N SER A 190 -4.35 9.38 -8.67
CA SER A 190 -4.70 7.97 -8.72
C SER A 190 -3.64 7.24 -9.50
N LEU A 191 -3.16 6.11 -8.96
CA LEU A 191 -2.19 5.28 -9.66
C LEU A 191 -2.84 4.70 -10.92
N LYS A 192 -2.39 5.12 -12.10
CA LYS A 192 -2.92 4.69 -13.41
C LYS A 192 -1.90 3.90 -14.20
N ALA A 193 -2.41 3.19 -15.21
CA ALA A 193 -1.59 2.65 -16.26
C ALA A 193 -1.10 3.81 -17.16
N ILE A 194 0.11 3.66 -17.68
CA ILE A 194 0.74 4.60 -18.63
C ILE A 194 1.06 3.85 -19.93
N TYR A 195 1.00 4.55 -21.05
CA TYR A 195 1.13 3.98 -22.39
C TYR A 195 2.25 4.65 -23.18
N PHE A 196 3.14 3.83 -23.73
CA PHE A 196 4.30 4.19 -24.55
C PHE A 196 4.04 3.74 -25.99
N THR A 197 3.60 4.68 -26.82
CA THR A 197 3.18 4.43 -28.22
C THR A 197 4.25 3.75 -29.05
N GLU A 198 5.50 4.14 -28.88
CA GLU A 198 6.67 3.71 -29.64
C GLU A 198 7.08 2.25 -29.38
N LYS A 199 6.59 1.66 -28.29
CA LYS A 199 6.84 0.24 -27.94
C LYS A 199 5.70 -0.68 -28.37
N CYS A 200 4.56 -0.14 -28.76
CA CYS A 200 3.34 -0.91 -29.01
C CYS A 200 3.38 -1.60 -30.38
N VAL A 201 2.93 -2.86 -30.43
CA VAL A 201 2.79 -3.63 -31.67
C VAL A 201 1.33 -3.88 -32.08
N GLY A 202 0.36 -3.30 -31.37
CA GLY A 202 -1.07 -3.42 -31.70
C GLY A 202 -1.65 -4.83 -31.56
N CYS A 203 -1.27 -5.58 -30.50
CA CYS A 203 -1.74 -6.95 -30.29
C CYS A 203 -3.00 -7.08 -29.41
N ASP A 204 -3.52 -5.96 -28.89
CA ASP A 204 -4.74 -5.85 -28.06
C ASP A 204 -4.82 -6.70 -26.78
N LYS A 205 -3.77 -7.41 -26.38
CA LYS A 205 -3.76 -8.22 -25.15
C LYS A 205 -4.13 -7.42 -23.91
N CYS A 206 -3.71 -6.15 -23.83
CA CYS A 206 -4.03 -5.27 -22.72
C CYS A 206 -5.53 -4.96 -22.62
N VAL A 207 -6.23 -4.86 -23.75
CA VAL A 207 -7.69 -4.68 -23.83
C VAL A 207 -8.39 -5.92 -23.27
N PHE A 208 -8.01 -7.11 -23.76
CA PHE A 208 -8.65 -8.37 -23.34
C PHE A 208 -8.39 -8.75 -21.88
N ILE A 209 -7.19 -8.47 -21.36
CA ILE A 209 -6.82 -8.87 -20.00
C ILE A 209 -7.33 -7.90 -18.94
N CYS A 210 -7.78 -6.70 -19.32
CA CYS A 210 -8.18 -5.67 -18.36
C CYS A 210 -9.49 -6.07 -17.66
N PRO A 211 -9.47 -6.40 -16.36
CA PRO A 211 -10.68 -6.85 -15.66
C PRO A 211 -11.72 -5.74 -15.54
N TYR A 212 -11.26 -4.48 -15.48
CA TYR A 212 -12.10 -3.29 -15.28
C TYR A 212 -12.58 -2.63 -16.58
N LYS A 213 -12.28 -3.23 -17.76
CA LYS A 213 -12.62 -2.65 -19.07
C LYS A 213 -12.18 -1.19 -19.22
N ALA A 214 -11.00 -0.90 -18.69
CA ALA A 214 -10.41 0.44 -18.67
C ALA A 214 -9.51 0.72 -19.87
N ILE A 215 -9.49 -0.15 -20.87
CA ILE A 215 -8.67 0.01 -22.07
C ILE A 215 -9.56 -0.33 -23.27
N GLU A 216 -9.61 0.58 -24.23
CA GLU A 216 -10.32 0.42 -25.51
C GLU A 216 -9.30 0.35 -26.65
N ALA A 217 -9.58 -0.42 -27.69
CA ALA A 217 -8.79 -0.39 -28.92
C ALA A 217 -9.33 0.72 -29.83
N GLU A 218 -8.50 1.70 -30.13
CA GLU A 218 -8.74 2.68 -31.19
C GLU A 218 -8.18 2.17 -32.52
N ASP A 219 -8.26 3.00 -33.56
CA ASP A 219 -7.76 2.69 -34.89
C ASP A 219 -6.31 2.16 -34.85
N PHE A 220 -6.03 1.21 -35.75
CA PHE A 220 -4.74 0.53 -35.85
C PHE A 220 -4.30 -0.20 -34.57
N ALA A 221 -5.27 -0.68 -33.77
CA ALA A 221 -5.01 -1.41 -32.52
C ALA A 221 -4.20 -0.57 -31.51
N THR A 222 -4.51 0.73 -31.44
CA THR A 222 -3.89 1.67 -30.49
C THR A 222 -4.67 1.62 -29.16
N PRO A 223 -4.07 1.19 -28.04
CA PRO A 223 -4.78 1.14 -26.76
C PRO A 223 -5.01 2.54 -26.19
N LYS A 224 -6.27 2.86 -25.88
CA LYS A 224 -6.66 4.04 -25.13
C LYS A 224 -7.05 3.67 -23.71
N ILE A 225 -6.38 4.29 -22.74
CA ILE A 225 -6.66 4.07 -21.32
C ILE A 225 -7.77 5.04 -20.88
N LEU A 226 -8.83 4.48 -20.32
CA LEU A 226 -9.92 5.21 -19.67
C LEU A 226 -9.57 5.43 -18.20
N ASP A 227 -9.04 6.61 -17.88
CA ASP A 227 -8.51 6.93 -16.56
C ASP A 227 -9.55 6.73 -15.45
N GLU A 228 -10.80 7.09 -15.67
CA GLU A 228 -11.88 6.95 -14.69
C GLU A 228 -12.17 5.48 -14.31
N LYS A 229 -11.96 4.54 -15.24
CA LYS A 229 -12.13 3.09 -14.99
C LYS A 229 -10.84 2.41 -14.55
N CYS A 230 -9.68 3.02 -14.83
CA CYS A 230 -8.40 2.39 -14.58
C CYS A 230 -8.08 2.31 -13.09
N MET A 231 -8.14 1.09 -12.57
CA MET A 231 -7.83 0.80 -11.17
C MET A 231 -6.34 0.59 -10.90
N GLY A 232 -5.43 0.78 -11.88
CA GLY A 232 -3.98 0.69 -11.67
C GLY A 232 -3.50 -0.68 -11.16
N CYS A 233 -4.16 -1.77 -11.57
CA CYS A 233 -3.87 -3.10 -11.03
C CYS A 233 -2.66 -3.79 -11.67
N GLY A 234 -2.20 -3.32 -12.82
CA GLY A 234 -1.04 -3.85 -13.54
C GLY A 234 -1.25 -5.15 -14.33
N ALA A 235 -2.49 -5.67 -14.42
CA ALA A 235 -2.77 -6.85 -15.25
C ALA A 235 -2.39 -6.65 -16.73
N CYS A 236 -2.64 -5.45 -17.27
CA CYS A 236 -2.24 -5.09 -18.63
C CYS A 236 -0.72 -4.99 -18.80
N ALA A 237 -0.01 -4.51 -17.77
CA ALA A 237 1.45 -4.41 -17.78
C ALA A 237 2.09 -5.81 -17.86
N LEU A 238 1.59 -6.75 -17.05
CA LEU A 238 2.03 -8.14 -17.08
C LEU A 238 1.76 -8.84 -18.42
N ALA A 239 0.67 -8.49 -19.10
CA ALA A 239 0.32 -9.10 -20.38
C ALA A 239 1.11 -8.52 -21.58
N CYS A 240 1.81 -7.41 -21.41
CA CYS A 240 2.47 -6.69 -22.49
C CYS A 240 3.94 -7.12 -22.62
N PRO A 241 4.32 -7.96 -23.61
CA PRO A 241 5.70 -8.43 -23.74
C PRO A 241 6.68 -7.33 -24.18
N HIS A 242 6.18 -6.20 -24.65
CA HIS A 242 7.00 -5.05 -25.08
C HIS A 242 7.10 -3.96 -24.00
N HIS A 243 6.47 -4.15 -22.83
CA HIS A 243 6.36 -3.14 -21.77
C HIS A 243 5.85 -1.78 -22.29
N ALA A 244 4.99 -1.81 -23.31
CA ALA A 244 4.38 -0.64 -23.93
C ALA A 244 3.27 -0.04 -23.06
N ILE A 245 2.65 -0.85 -22.19
CA ILE A 245 1.75 -0.37 -21.15
C ILE A 245 2.32 -0.80 -19.80
N GLN A 246 2.42 0.13 -18.87
CA GLN A 246 2.99 -0.09 -17.53
C GLN A 246 2.12 0.58 -16.46
N VAL A 247 2.47 0.45 -15.19
CA VAL A 247 1.84 1.22 -14.10
C VAL A 247 2.83 2.28 -13.64
N LYS A 248 2.42 3.54 -13.58
CA LYS A 248 3.30 4.65 -13.16
C LYS A 248 3.92 4.36 -11.79
N GLY A 249 5.22 4.56 -11.61
CA GLY A 249 5.94 4.25 -10.36
C GLY A 249 6.25 2.77 -10.12
N PHE A 250 5.75 1.88 -10.97
CA PHE A 250 5.99 0.43 -10.95
C PHE A 250 6.43 -0.07 -12.33
N GLU A 251 7.19 0.74 -13.04
CA GLU A 251 7.74 0.39 -14.34
C GLU A 251 8.75 -0.76 -14.21
N PHE A 252 8.72 -1.69 -15.16
CA PHE A 252 9.47 -2.95 -15.12
C PHE A 252 10.97 -2.72 -14.89
N GLU A 253 11.58 -1.86 -15.71
CA GLU A 253 13.01 -1.57 -15.64
C GLU A 253 13.39 -0.89 -14.30
N LYS A 254 12.57 0.05 -13.83
CA LYS A 254 12.80 0.74 -12.55
C LYS A 254 12.73 -0.22 -11.36
N ILE A 255 11.76 -1.14 -11.35
CA ILE A 255 11.65 -2.17 -10.30
C ILE A 255 12.90 -3.06 -10.31
N LEU A 256 13.32 -3.49 -11.51
CA LEU A 256 14.51 -4.33 -11.69
C LEU A 256 15.76 -3.65 -11.14
N GLU A 257 16.02 -2.40 -11.54
CA GLU A 257 17.17 -1.62 -11.05
C GLU A 257 17.16 -1.47 -9.52
N ARG A 258 15.99 -1.20 -8.94
CA ARG A 258 15.85 -1.01 -7.49
C ARG A 258 16.27 -2.24 -6.69
N TYR A 259 15.72 -3.42 -6.98
CA TYR A 259 16.06 -4.60 -6.18
C TYR A 259 17.46 -5.12 -6.47
N VAL A 260 18.00 -4.95 -7.68
CA VAL A 260 19.38 -5.35 -8.01
C VAL A 260 20.37 -4.49 -7.22
N ASN A 261 20.16 -3.17 -7.21
CA ASN A 261 21.00 -2.26 -6.44
C ASN A 261 20.91 -2.55 -4.93
N ALA A 262 19.73 -2.90 -4.43
CA ALA A 262 19.55 -3.31 -3.03
C ALA A 262 20.30 -4.63 -2.73
N ALA A 263 20.23 -5.62 -3.62
CA ALA A 263 20.96 -6.88 -3.48
C ALA A 263 22.47 -6.66 -3.42
N MET A 264 23.02 -5.82 -4.31
CA MET A 264 24.45 -5.49 -4.32
C MET A 264 24.91 -4.88 -2.99
N LYS A 265 24.15 -3.92 -2.45
CA LYS A 265 24.44 -3.30 -1.15
C LYS A 265 24.43 -4.31 0.00
N LEU A 266 23.44 -5.19 0.05
CA LEU A 266 23.33 -6.21 1.10
C LEU A 266 24.46 -7.25 1.04
N LYS A 267 24.83 -7.69 -0.17
CA LYS A 267 25.96 -8.61 -0.37
C LYS A 267 27.30 -7.99 0.00
N ALA A 268 27.54 -6.74 -0.38
CA ALA A 268 28.74 -6.00 0.01
C ALA A 268 28.85 -5.88 1.55
N GLY A 269 27.71 -5.77 2.23
CA GLY A 269 27.63 -5.78 3.69
C GLY A 269 27.72 -7.16 4.35
N GLY A 270 28.01 -8.24 3.61
CA GLY A 270 28.16 -9.60 4.15
C GLY A 270 26.85 -10.24 4.63
N LYS A 271 25.70 -9.73 4.19
CA LYS A 271 24.39 -10.15 4.71
C LYS A 271 23.80 -11.28 3.86
N ALA A 272 24.08 -12.52 4.27
CA ALA A 272 23.55 -13.73 3.66
C ALA A 272 22.70 -14.53 4.66
N PRO A 273 21.63 -15.23 4.23
CA PRO A 273 21.08 -15.23 2.87
C PRO A 273 20.33 -13.93 2.55
N THR A 274 20.41 -13.43 1.32
CA THR A 274 19.65 -12.25 0.90
C THR A 274 18.29 -12.67 0.33
N VAL A 275 17.18 -12.08 0.81
CA VAL A 275 15.83 -12.43 0.36
C VAL A 275 15.10 -11.20 -0.21
N LEU A 276 14.38 -11.40 -1.32
CA LEU A 276 13.50 -10.38 -1.91
C LEU A 276 12.05 -10.70 -1.58
N ALA A 277 11.32 -9.76 -0.98
CA ALA A 277 9.91 -9.86 -0.69
C ALA A 277 9.10 -8.92 -1.60
N PHE A 278 8.35 -9.47 -2.56
CA PHE A 278 7.35 -8.71 -3.30
C PHE A 278 6.06 -8.63 -2.49
N CYS A 279 5.68 -7.43 -2.05
CA CYS A 279 4.50 -7.21 -1.21
C CYS A 279 3.42 -6.42 -1.97
N CYS A 280 2.22 -6.97 -2.05
CA CYS A 280 1.07 -6.20 -2.49
C CYS A 280 0.86 -5.01 -1.53
N LEU A 281 0.57 -3.81 -2.05
CA LEU A 281 0.35 -2.59 -1.25
C LEU A 281 -0.69 -2.74 -0.11
N TRP A 282 -1.55 -3.76 -0.17
CA TRP A 282 -2.66 -3.98 0.74
C TRP A 282 -2.58 -5.29 1.53
N SER A 283 -1.58 -6.14 1.28
CA SER A 283 -1.47 -7.44 1.96
C SER A 283 -0.93 -7.30 3.38
N GLU A 284 -0.14 -6.25 3.63
CA GLU A 284 0.50 -6.02 4.91
C GLU A 284 0.61 -4.52 5.19
N PHE A 285 0.32 -4.09 6.42
CA PHE A 285 0.48 -2.71 6.85
C PHE A 285 1.75 -2.57 7.69
N SER A 286 2.77 -1.92 7.14
CA SER A 286 3.92 -1.52 7.94
C SER A 286 3.49 -0.42 8.92
N PHE A 287 4.07 -0.40 10.12
CA PHE A 287 3.55 0.42 11.22
C PHE A 287 3.45 1.92 10.89
N LEU A 288 4.37 2.48 10.10
CA LEU A 288 4.41 3.91 9.74
C LEU A 288 5.09 4.18 8.37
N ASP A 289 4.99 3.25 7.41
CA ASP A 289 5.56 3.39 6.06
C ASP A 289 6.94 4.08 6.03
N ARG A 290 7.94 3.42 6.63
CA ARG A 290 9.33 3.84 6.47
C ARG A 290 9.75 3.58 5.01
N PRO A 291 10.12 4.60 4.21
CA PRO A 291 10.76 4.39 2.91
C PRO A 291 12.06 3.58 3.04
N GLU A 292 12.66 3.64 4.24
CA GLU A 292 13.80 2.87 4.69
C GLU A 292 13.51 1.37 4.82
N ILE A 293 12.34 0.85 4.41
CA ILE A 293 12.09 -0.59 4.24
C ILE A 293 12.91 -1.19 3.07
N ASP A 294 13.65 -0.37 2.33
CA ASP A 294 14.86 -0.79 1.60
C ASP A 294 16.02 -1.24 2.56
N ALA A 295 15.86 -1.07 3.88
CA ALA A 295 16.82 -1.43 4.91
C ALA A 295 16.16 -2.03 6.17
N ALA A 296 16.67 -3.19 6.59
CA ALA A 296 16.73 -3.64 7.98
C ALA A 296 15.56 -4.46 8.57
N LYS A 297 15.17 -5.54 7.88
CA LYS A 297 15.29 -6.86 8.54
C LYS A 297 16.58 -7.52 8.10
N GLY A 298 17.72 -6.94 8.49
CA GLY A 298 19.07 -7.43 8.21
C GLY A 298 19.39 -7.59 6.71
N ASN A 299 18.84 -8.64 6.12
CA ASN A 299 19.11 -9.30 4.85
C ASN A 299 17.87 -9.45 3.93
N VAL A 300 16.74 -8.82 4.25
CA VAL A 300 15.53 -8.80 3.41
C VAL A 300 15.37 -7.45 2.71
N VAL A 301 15.13 -7.48 1.40
CA VAL A 301 14.65 -6.34 0.59
C VAL A 301 13.15 -6.51 0.39
N VAL A 302 12.36 -5.48 0.70
CA VAL A 302 10.92 -5.51 0.45
C VAL A 302 10.60 -4.56 -0.69
N MET A 303 10.03 -5.10 -1.75
CA MET A 303 9.57 -4.36 -2.93
C MET A 303 8.05 -4.40 -2.98
N GLU A 304 7.43 -3.22 -2.98
CA GLU A 304 5.99 -3.14 -3.17
C GLU A 304 5.62 -3.32 -4.64
N ILE A 305 4.47 -3.94 -4.86
CA ILE A 305 3.82 -4.04 -6.16
C ILE A 305 2.38 -3.54 -6.04
N PRO A 306 1.81 -2.93 -7.11
CA PRO A 306 0.51 -2.28 -7.01
C PRO A 306 -0.61 -3.29 -6.72
N CYS A 307 -0.42 -4.53 -7.17
CA CYS A 307 -1.28 -5.68 -6.92
C CYS A 307 -0.53 -6.96 -7.26
N PHE A 308 -0.99 -8.10 -6.74
CA PHE A 308 -0.53 -9.43 -7.15
C PHE A 308 -0.59 -9.64 -8.68
N LYS A 309 -1.55 -9.00 -9.37
CA LYS A 309 -1.72 -9.07 -10.83
C LYS A 309 -0.60 -8.42 -11.63
N ALA A 310 0.23 -7.61 -10.98
CA ALA A 310 1.41 -7.00 -11.58
C ALA A 310 2.68 -7.80 -11.28
N LEU A 311 2.61 -8.87 -10.49
CA LEU A 311 3.80 -9.68 -10.18
C LEU A 311 4.20 -10.50 -11.41
N ASP A 312 5.21 -10.02 -12.11
CA ASP A 312 5.79 -10.72 -13.24
C ASP A 312 6.68 -11.90 -12.80
N PRO A 313 6.41 -13.14 -13.24
CA PRO A 313 7.31 -14.28 -13.05
C PRO A 313 8.78 -13.99 -13.41
N VAL A 314 9.03 -13.15 -14.42
CA VAL A 314 10.38 -12.76 -14.85
C VAL A 314 11.14 -12.07 -13.72
N HIS A 315 10.51 -11.21 -12.92
CA HIS A 315 11.17 -10.57 -11.78
C HIS A 315 11.63 -11.60 -10.73
N VAL A 316 10.86 -12.68 -10.51
CA VAL A 316 11.24 -13.74 -9.56
C VAL A 316 12.47 -14.50 -10.07
N VAL A 317 12.44 -14.93 -11.32
CA VAL A 317 13.56 -15.67 -11.94
C VAL A 317 14.81 -14.78 -11.98
N TYR A 318 14.67 -13.55 -12.43
CA TYR A 318 15.77 -12.60 -12.54
C TYR A 318 16.37 -12.26 -11.18
N ALA A 319 15.56 -12.07 -10.14
CA ALA A 319 16.05 -11.83 -8.79
C ALA A 319 16.90 -12.99 -8.26
N LEU A 320 16.47 -14.24 -8.45
CA LEU A 320 17.24 -15.42 -8.05
C LEU A 320 18.57 -15.55 -8.81
N GLN A 321 18.60 -15.13 -10.07
CA GLN A 321 19.83 -15.11 -10.87
C GLN A 321 20.77 -13.94 -10.52
N ASN A 322 20.24 -12.84 -9.98
CA ASN A 322 20.97 -11.60 -9.74
C ASN A 322 21.16 -11.28 -8.26
N GLY A 323 21.25 -12.32 -7.44
CA GLY A 323 21.85 -12.24 -6.12
C GLY A 323 20.91 -12.44 -4.94
N PHE A 324 19.64 -12.74 -5.16
CA PHE A 324 18.77 -13.19 -4.09
C PHE A 324 18.86 -14.71 -3.90
N ASP A 325 18.96 -15.14 -2.65
CA ASP A 325 18.98 -16.55 -2.26
C ASP A 325 17.57 -17.15 -2.14
N GLY A 326 16.58 -16.28 -1.99
CA GLY A 326 15.17 -16.64 -2.02
C GLY A 326 14.29 -15.43 -2.37
N VAL A 327 13.12 -15.72 -2.95
CA VAL A 327 12.11 -14.72 -3.29
C VAL A 327 10.78 -15.14 -2.67
N ILE A 328 10.11 -14.20 -2.02
CA ILE A 328 8.81 -14.40 -1.37
C ILE A 328 7.81 -13.41 -1.95
N ALA A 329 6.65 -13.87 -2.35
CA ALA A 329 5.53 -13.04 -2.77
C ALA A 329 4.48 -13.03 -1.66
N VAL A 330 4.15 -11.85 -1.16
CA VAL A 330 3.14 -11.64 -0.12
C VAL A 330 1.95 -10.91 -0.72
N VAL A 331 0.83 -11.61 -0.76
CA VAL A 331 -0.38 -11.17 -1.46
C VAL A 331 -1.55 -11.13 -0.50
N CYS A 332 -2.59 -10.36 -0.83
CA CYS A 332 -3.80 -10.32 0.00
C CYS A 332 -4.47 -11.69 -0.02
N SER A 333 -5.14 -12.08 1.05
CA SER A 333 -6.19 -13.11 0.96
C SER A 333 -7.27 -12.71 -0.05
N GLU A 334 -8.09 -13.66 -0.51
CA GLU A 334 -9.22 -13.36 -1.39
C GLU A 334 -10.18 -12.34 -0.76
N GLU A 335 -10.42 -12.47 0.55
CA GLU A 335 -11.32 -11.61 1.31
C GLU A 335 -10.78 -10.20 1.55
N ASP A 336 -9.46 -10.05 1.65
CA ASP A 336 -8.82 -8.75 1.86
C ASP A 336 -8.50 -8.01 0.56
N CYS A 337 -8.62 -8.69 -0.58
CA CYS A 337 -8.23 -8.13 -1.86
C CYS A 337 -9.09 -6.91 -2.23
N LYS A 338 -8.45 -5.75 -2.36
CA LYS A 338 -9.10 -4.49 -2.77
C LYS A 338 -9.42 -4.44 -4.27
N LEU A 339 -8.93 -5.41 -5.03
CA LEU A 339 -9.02 -5.51 -6.48
C LEU A 339 -9.34 -6.97 -6.81
N LYS A 340 -10.56 -7.45 -6.56
CA LYS A 340 -10.88 -8.89 -6.68
C LYS A 340 -10.79 -9.42 -8.12
N GLU A 341 -11.26 -8.66 -9.10
CA GLU A 341 -11.44 -9.11 -10.49
C GLU A 341 -10.13 -9.41 -11.24
N GLY A 342 -9.86 -10.65 -11.64
CA GLY A 342 -8.61 -11.03 -12.34
C GLY A 342 -7.50 -11.55 -11.44
N ARG A 343 -7.81 -11.92 -10.18
CA ARG A 343 -6.86 -12.59 -9.26
C ARG A 343 -6.44 -13.97 -9.79
N ASP A 344 -7.38 -14.69 -10.37
CA ASP A 344 -7.22 -16.00 -11.00
C ASP A 344 -6.12 -16.02 -12.08
N ILE A 345 -5.95 -14.92 -12.82
CA ILE A 345 -4.89 -14.77 -13.83
C ILE A 345 -3.51 -14.75 -13.14
N ALA A 346 -3.39 -14.01 -12.03
CA ALA A 346 -2.14 -13.95 -11.27
C ALA A 346 -1.78 -15.30 -10.64
N GLU A 347 -2.77 -16.02 -10.12
CA GLU A 347 -2.60 -17.37 -9.56
C GLU A 347 -2.13 -18.36 -10.62
N ARG A 348 -2.70 -18.30 -11.84
CA ARG A 348 -2.24 -19.10 -12.98
C ARG A 348 -0.79 -18.79 -13.35
N ASN A 349 -0.40 -17.52 -13.37
CA ASN A 349 0.98 -17.12 -13.66
C ASN A 349 1.97 -17.64 -12.60
N MET A 350 1.59 -17.63 -11.32
CA MET A 350 2.42 -18.19 -10.26
C MET A 350 2.53 -19.71 -10.33
N LYS A 351 1.49 -20.41 -10.79
CA LYS A 351 1.57 -21.85 -11.05
C LYS A 351 2.59 -22.16 -12.16
N VAL A 352 2.53 -21.41 -13.26
CA VAL A 352 3.51 -21.53 -14.36
C VAL A 352 4.93 -21.24 -13.88
N LEU A 353 5.11 -20.20 -13.06
CA LEU A 353 6.40 -19.91 -12.43
C LEU A 353 6.91 -21.08 -11.58
N GLY A 354 6.04 -21.74 -10.82
CA GLY A 354 6.38 -22.93 -10.05
C GLY A 354 6.96 -24.04 -10.92
N ASP A 355 6.33 -24.34 -12.07
CA ASP A 355 6.80 -25.35 -13.02
C ASP A 355 8.15 -24.97 -13.65
N VAL A 356 8.37 -23.68 -13.93
CA VAL A 356 9.65 -23.15 -14.44
C VAL A 356 10.75 -23.30 -13.39
N LEU A 357 10.48 -22.89 -12.13
CA LEU A 357 11.46 -22.99 -11.05
C LEU A 357 11.79 -24.43 -10.68
N LEU A 358 10.83 -25.36 -10.79
CA LEU A 358 11.07 -26.80 -10.63
C LEU A 358 12.10 -27.30 -11.66
N LYS A 359 11.91 -26.95 -12.94
CA LYS A 359 12.86 -27.31 -14.01
C LYS A 359 14.25 -26.71 -13.81
N MET A 360 14.33 -25.56 -13.15
CA MET A 360 15.58 -24.89 -12.81
C MET A 360 16.22 -25.40 -11.50
N GLY A 361 15.56 -26.27 -10.74
CA GLY A 361 16.02 -26.70 -9.42
C GLY A 361 15.96 -25.59 -8.35
N LEU A 362 15.12 -24.58 -8.55
CA LEU A 362 15.00 -23.39 -7.69
C LEU A 362 13.64 -23.29 -6.97
N GLN A 363 12.75 -24.28 -7.12
CA GLN A 363 11.40 -24.24 -6.55
C GLN A 363 11.39 -23.94 -5.04
N GLU A 364 12.29 -24.56 -4.27
CA GLU A 364 12.38 -24.37 -2.82
C GLU A 364 12.78 -22.95 -2.40
N ARG A 365 13.29 -22.14 -3.35
CA ARG A 365 13.73 -20.75 -3.15
C ARG A 365 12.66 -19.72 -3.47
N PHE A 366 11.46 -20.14 -3.89
CA PHE A 366 10.32 -19.27 -4.06
C PHE A 366 9.18 -19.69 -3.13
N ALA A 367 8.45 -18.71 -2.60
CA ALA A 367 7.21 -18.96 -1.88
C ALA A 367 6.18 -17.85 -2.16
N LEU A 368 4.92 -18.25 -2.29
CA LEU A 368 3.77 -17.36 -2.34
C LEU A 368 2.96 -17.54 -1.06
N PHE A 369 2.70 -16.45 -0.35
CA PHE A 369 1.89 -16.47 0.85
C PHE A 369 0.78 -15.43 0.81
N GLU A 370 -0.39 -15.83 1.26
CA GLU A 370 -1.45 -14.90 1.60
C GLU A 370 -1.19 -14.32 2.98
N SER A 371 -1.43 -13.02 3.13
CA SER A 371 -1.42 -12.34 4.41
C SER A 371 -2.58 -11.34 4.50
N SER A 372 -2.86 -10.96 5.74
CA SER A 372 -3.94 -10.05 6.07
C SER A 372 -3.46 -9.03 7.08
N PRO A 373 -3.64 -7.71 6.82
CA PRO A 373 -3.32 -6.68 7.81
C PRO A 373 -4.24 -6.73 9.05
N ARG A 374 -5.22 -7.63 9.08
CA ARG A 374 -6.04 -7.92 10.26
C ARG A 374 -5.29 -8.74 11.31
N LEU A 375 -4.36 -9.59 10.86
CA LEU A 375 -3.68 -10.61 11.64
C LEU A 375 -2.25 -10.14 11.92
N LEU A 376 -2.04 -9.57 13.10
CA LEU A 376 -0.72 -9.10 13.49
C LEU A 376 0.28 -10.24 13.56
N GLY A 377 1.52 -10.01 13.12
CA GLY A 377 2.61 -10.97 13.27
C GLY A 377 2.60 -12.09 12.23
N ASP A 378 1.54 -12.24 11.43
CA ASP A 378 1.42 -13.30 10.43
C ASP A 378 2.50 -13.17 9.34
N PHE A 379 2.68 -11.95 8.82
CA PHE A 379 3.75 -11.64 7.87
C PHE A 379 5.14 -11.93 8.48
N GLU A 380 5.41 -11.48 9.70
CA GLU A 380 6.71 -11.72 10.34
C GLU A 380 6.98 -13.20 10.61
N LYS A 381 5.96 -13.95 11.05
CA LYS A 381 6.05 -15.40 11.27
C LYS A 381 6.43 -16.12 9.98
N LYS A 382 5.67 -15.90 8.90
CA LYS A 382 5.89 -16.52 7.58
C LYS A 382 7.23 -16.12 6.95
N LEU A 383 7.60 -14.84 7.05
CA LEU A 383 8.90 -14.36 6.56
C LEU A 383 10.06 -15.02 7.32
N ASN A 384 9.97 -15.12 8.64
CA ASN A 384 11.00 -15.76 9.46
C ASN A 384 11.12 -17.27 9.19
N GLU A 385 10.00 -17.96 8.98
CA GLU A 385 10.00 -19.37 8.56
C GLU A 385 10.66 -19.55 7.19
N PHE A 386 10.35 -18.69 6.23
CA PHE A 386 10.98 -18.70 4.91
C PHE A 386 12.49 -18.41 5.00
N LEU A 387 12.91 -17.42 5.81
CA LEU A 387 14.32 -17.13 6.03
C LEU A 387 15.10 -18.32 6.59
N LYS A 388 14.53 -19.04 7.56
CA LYS A 388 15.14 -20.28 8.09
C LYS A 388 15.29 -21.34 7.01
N LYS A 389 14.28 -21.50 6.15
CA LYS A 389 14.34 -22.43 5.01
C LYS A 389 15.46 -22.05 4.04
N ILE A 390 15.55 -20.79 3.63
CA ILE A 390 16.61 -20.33 2.71
C ILE A 390 18.00 -20.46 3.34
N PHE A 391 18.13 -20.18 4.63
CA PHE A 391 19.38 -20.37 5.37
C PHE A 391 19.84 -21.84 5.30
N ALA A 392 18.93 -22.80 5.50
CA ALA A 392 19.24 -24.22 5.43
C ALA A 392 19.65 -24.70 4.01
N LEU A 393 19.11 -24.06 2.96
CA LEU A 393 19.47 -24.36 1.56
C LEU A 393 20.82 -23.77 1.13
N GLY A 394 21.36 -22.80 1.89
CA GLY A 394 22.57 -22.06 1.54
C GLY A 394 22.40 -21.15 0.33
N CYS A 395 23.47 -20.43 -0.03
CA CYS A 395 23.42 -19.43 -1.11
C CYS A 395 23.21 -20.06 -2.49
N VAL A 396 22.52 -19.35 -3.38
CA VAL A 396 22.37 -19.74 -4.78
C VAL A 396 23.76 -19.75 -5.44
N GLY A 397 24.15 -20.88 -6.08
CA GLY A 397 25.40 -20.99 -6.82
C GLY A 397 26.64 -21.39 -6.02
N GLY A 398 26.52 -21.66 -4.72
CA GLY A 398 27.52 -22.42 -3.94
C GLY A 398 28.93 -21.80 -3.85
N LYS A 399 29.19 -21.11 -2.74
CA LYS A 399 30.32 -21.48 -1.89
C LYS A 399 29.78 -21.64 -0.47
N LYS A 400 29.80 -22.87 0.04
CA LYS A 400 29.75 -23.08 1.48
C LYS A 400 30.99 -22.39 2.03
N ASN A 401 30.82 -21.26 2.71
CA ASN A 401 31.91 -20.77 3.57
C ASN A 401 32.03 -21.79 4.69
N VAL A 402 33.07 -22.61 4.60
CA VAL A 402 33.59 -23.44 5.68
C VAL A 402 34.13 -22.53 6.77
#